data_AF-A0A7C2I2H4-F1
#
_entry.id   AF-A0A7C2I2H4-F1
#
_cell.length_a   1.000
_cell.length_b   1.000
_cell.length_c   1.000
_cell.angle_alpha   90.00
_cell.angle_beta   90.00
_cell.angle_gamma   90.00
#
_symmetry.space_group_name_H-M   'P 1'
#
loop_
_entity.id
_entity.type
_entity.pdbx_description
1 polymer ?
#
loop_
_entity_poly.entity_id
_entity_poly.type
_entity_poly.pdbx_seq_one_letter_code
_entity_poly.pdbx_strand_id
1 'polypeptide(L)'
;MDFLVRSTLNSYRALPTKVIDPTKLRKALSPLSLQILRLLAKEPMYPKLIAKRLNVVEQKVYYHMKNLERAGLIRVAFTEQKRGIEARYYTIDKPAFTITFREAEEVLRLPLMPAEYEEFFYPFIDNARLNCLFVVGSPEHHGEFMARSRDLPLLVELAMFFARFVGEFEHGCVKLDTELKPHELKQHNLVLIGGPAVNSIVAKVNRYLPVKFLSRQNFYRYVFSRPSHKLYKGEDIGIIVKMRSPFDPEHFILLLAGRRFIGTQASVLALMKNTAEATAPNLKDGKTHAKVVRGIDADGDGRVDRVYFLE
;
A
#
# COMPACT_ATOMS: atom_id res chain seq x y z
N MET A 1 -3.10 -2.63 -19.85
CA MET A 1 -3.50 -4.05 -19.63
C MET A 1 -4.66 -3.98 -18.68
N ASP A 2 -5.82 -4.45 -19.11
CA ASP A 2 -7.07 -4.18 -18.40
C ASP A 2 -7.46 -5.35 -17.50
N PHE A 3 -8.13 -5.05 -16.38
CA PHE A 3 -8.58 -6.05 -15.42
C PHE A 3 -10.06 -5.87 -15.10
N LEU A 4 -10.81 -6.98 -15.03
CA LEU A 4 -12.10 -7.04 -14.38
C LEU A 4 -11.86 -7.24 -12.88
N VAL A 5 -12.28 -6.29 -12.06
CA VAL A 5 -12.14 -6.37 -10.61
C VAL A 5 -13.50 -6.65 -9.98
N ARG A 6 -13.59 -7.73 -9.19
CA ARG A 6 -14.75 -8.03 -8.36
C ARG A 6 -14.40 -7.75 -6.91
N SER A 7 -15.10 -6.80 -6.32
CA SER A 7 -15.07 -6.58 -4.87
C SER A 7 -15.79 -7.71 -4.15
N THR A 8 -15.26 -8.10 -3.00
CA THR A 8 -15.89 -8.97 -2.01
C THR A 8 -15.88 -8.23 -0.67
N LEU A 9 -16.62 -8.73 0.32
CA LEU A 9 -16.68 -8.10 1.66
C LEU A 9 -15.30 -7.72 2.23
N ASN A 10 -14.25 -8.51 1.95
CA ASN A 10 -12.92 -8.32 2.56
C ASN A 10 -11.75 -8.27 1.54
N SER A 11 -11.97 -8.34 0.23
CA SER A 11 -10.87 -8.47 -0.76
C SER A 11 -11.29 -8.13 -2.19
N TYR A 12 -10.32 -8.09 -3.10
CA TYR A 12 -10.56 -7.97 -4.54
C TYR A 12 -10.07 -9.21 -5.28
N ARG A 13 -10.85 -9.65 -6.28
CA ARG A 13 -10.40 -10.61 -7.29
C ARG A 13 -10.24 -9.90 -8.62
N ALA A 14 -9.06 -9.99 -9.21
CA ALA A 14 -8.76 -9.42 -10.52
C ALA A 14 -8.61 -10.52 -11.58
N LEU A 15 -9.16 -10.27 -12.76
CA LEU A 15 -9.03 -11.15 -13.92
C LEU A 15 -8.65 -10.33 -15.15
N PRO A 16 -7.58 -10.68 -15.90
CA PRO A 16 -7.24 -9.95 -17.11
C PRO A 16 -8.41 -9.95 -18.09
N THR A 17 -8.77 -8.77 -18.59
CA THR A 17 -9.86 -8.60 -19.54
C THR A 17 -9.39 -7.90 -20.80
N LYS A 18 -10.21 -7.99 -21.84
CA LYS A 18 -10.10 -7.17 -23.04
C LYS A 18 -11.40 -6.43 -23.23
N VAL A 19 -11.32 -5.12 -23.40
CA VAL A 19 -12.49 -4.31 -23.77
C VAL A 19 -12.82 -4.58 -25.23
N ILE A 20 -14.06 -4.98 -25.49
CA ILE A 20 -14.56 -5.32 -26.83
C ILE A 20 -15.61 -4.29 -27.24
N ASP A 21 -15.44 -3.76 -28.44
CA ASP A 21 -16.44 -2.94 -29.12
C ASP A 21 -17.73 -3.75 -29.33
N PRO A 22 -18.89 -3.29 -28.79
CA PRO A 22 -20.17 -3.97 -28.94
C PRO A 22 -20.53 -4.30 -30.40
N THR A 23 -20.12 -3.48 -31.37
CA THR A 23 -20.44 -3.66 -32.79
C THR A 23 -19.84 -4.96 -33.36
N LYS A 24 -18.71 -5.42 -32.81
CA LYS A 24 -18.02 -6.65 -33.22
C LYS A 24 -18.68 -7.92 -32.68
N LEU A 25 -19.58 -7.80 -31.69
CA LEU A 25 -20.17 -8.94 -30.99
C LEU A 25 -21.46 -9.48 -31.59
N ARG A 26 -22.12 -8.72 -32.49
CA ARG A 26 -23.45 -9.06 -33.05
C ARG A 26 -23.54 -10.48 -33.62
N LYS A 27 -22.48 -10.99 -34.23
CA LYS A 27 -22.42 -12.36 -34.82
C LYS A 27 -21.65 -13.37 -33.97
N ALA A 28 -21.05 -12.93 -32.86
CA ALA A 28 -20.11 -13.70 -32.04
C ALA A 28 -20.70 -14.22 -30.71
N LEU A 29 -21.90 -13.76 -30.31
CA LEU A 29 -22.54 -14.15 -29.04
C LEU A 29 -23.77 -15.05 -29.21
N SER A 30 -23.77 -15.95 -30.20
CA SER A 30 -24.80 -16.99 -30.28
C SER A 30 -24.63 -18.04 -29.15
N PRO A 31 -25.68 -18.80 -28.79
CA PRO A 31 -25.56 -19.89 -27.81
C PRO A 31 -24.43 -20.87 -28.13
N LEU A 32 -24.28 -21.25 -29.40
CA LEU A 32 -23.19 -22.12 -29.86
C LEU A 32 -21.81 -21.45 -29.73
N SER A 33 -21.71 -20.15 -30.00
CA SER A 33 -20.43 -19.42 -29.85
C SER A 33 -19.98 -19.39 -28.39
N LEU A 34 -20.92 -19.21 -27.45
CA LEU A 34 -20.63 -19.27 -26.01
C LEU A 34 -20.18 -20.66 -25.56
N GLN A 35 -20.76 -21.73 -26.12
CA GLN A 35 -20.30 -23.10 -25.87
C GLN A 35 -18.87 -23.34 -26.41
N ILE A 36 -18.58 -22.83 -27.61
CA ILE A 36 -17.23 -22.89 -28.19
C ILE A 36 -16.22 -22.15 -27.30
N LEU A 37 -16.52 -20.92 -26.88
CA LEU A 37 -15.66 -20.14 -25.97
C LEU A 37 -15.39 -20.89 -24.65
N ARG A 38 -16.41 -21.53 -24.06
CA ARG A 38 -16.23 -22.34 -22.82
C ARG A 38 -15.30 -23.53 -23.02
N LEU A 39 -15.31 -24.16 -24.20
CA LEU A 39 -14.35 -25.23 -24.52
C LEU A 39 -12.94 -24.66 -24.66
N LEU A 40 -12.79 -23.59 -25.45
CA LEU A 40 -11.50 -22.95 -25.71
C LEU A 40 -10.87 -22.29 -24.49
N ALA A 41 -11.68 -21.96 -23.48
CA ALA A 41 -11.23 -21.46 -22.18
C ALA A 41 -10.54 -22.53 -21.32
N LYS A 42 -10.84 -23.82 -21.56
CA LYS A 42 -10.25 -24.93 -20.82
C LYS A 42 -8.93 -25.38 -21.43
N GLU A 43 -8.90 -25.51 -22.76
CA GLU A 43 -7.72 -25.97 -23.49
C GLU A 43 -7.82 -25.57 -24.98
N PRO A 44 -6.68 -25.44 -25.69
CA PRO A 44 -6.70 -25.16 -27.11
C PRO A 44 -7.32 -26.29 -27.95
N MET A 45 -8.14 -25.96 -28.95
CA MET A 45 -8.79 -26.95 -29.82
C MET A 45 -8.88 -26.50 -31.28
N TYR A 46 -8.93 -27.48 -32.18
CA TYR A 46 -9.22 -27.27 -33.61
C TYR A 46 -10.72 -27.51 -33.91
N PRO A 47 -11.28 -26.93 -35.00
CA PRO A 47 -12.73 -26.91 -35.26
C PRO A 47 -13.42 -28.28 -35.27
N LYS A 48 -12.79 -29.30 -35.86
CA LYS A 48 -13.35 -30.66 -35.93
C LYS A 48 -13.48 -31.33 -34.56
N LEU A 49 -12.55 -31.07 -33.63
CA LEU A 49 -12.66 -31.57 -32.25
C LEU A 49 -13.82 -30.90 -31.51
N ILE A 50 -13.99 -29.59 -31.71
CA ILE A 50 -15.10 -28.81 -31.14
C ILE A 50 -16.44 -29.32 -31.66
N ALA A 51 -16.56 -29.57 -32.97
CA ALA A 51 -17.75 -30.13 -33.61
C ALA A 51 -18.14 -31.48 -33.01
N LYS A 52 -17.15 -32.37 -32.80
CA LYS A 52 -17.35 -33.67 -32.15
C LYS A 52 -17.83 -33.52 -30.71
N ARG A 53 -17.22 -32.64 -29.92
CA ARG A 53 -17.57 -32.44 -28.50
C ARG A 53 -18.95 -31.83 -28.29
N LEU A 54 -19.37 -30.96 -29.19
CA LEU A 54 -20.65 -30.25 -29.12
C LEU A 54 -21.77 -30.95 -29.91
N ASN A 55 -21.48 -32.10 -30.56
CA ASN A 55 -22.40 -32.84 -31.44
C ASN A 55 -23.11 -31.93 -32.48
N VAL A 56 -22.32 -31.11 -33.18
CA VAL A 56 -22.80 -30.17 -34.20
C VAL A 56 -22.02 -30.32 -35.50
N VAL A 57 -22.66 -29.95 -36.61
CA VAL A 57 -22.05 -29.98 -37.94
C VAL A 57 -20.82 -29.07 -38.01
N GLU A 58 -19.72 -29.57 -38.57
CA GLU A 58 -18.42 -28.91 -38.60
C GLU A 58 -18.47 -27.54 -39.31
N GLN A 59 -19.21 -27.41 -40.41
CA GLN A 59 -19.40 -26.13 -41.11
C GLN A 59 -19.97 -25.03 -40.20
N LYS A 60 -20.88 -25.40 -39.29
CA LYS A 60 -21.47 -24.47 -38.32
C LYS A 60 -20.43 -23.99 -37.31
N VAL A 61 -19.53 -24.89 -36.89
CA VAL A 61 -18.41 -24.54 -35.99
C VAL A 61 -17.44 -23.60 -36.69
N TYR A 62 -17.03 -23.87 -37.93
CA TYR A 62 -16.16 -22.94 -38.70
C TYR A 62 -16.77 -21.55 -38.83
N TYR A 63 -18.07 -21.45 -39.09
CA TYR A 63 -18.78 -20.18 -39.15
C TYR A 63 -18.63 -19.37 -37.84
N HIS A 64 -18.88 -20.01 -36.69
CA HIS A 64 -18.76 -19.35 -35.39
C HIS A 64 -17.31 -19.03 -35.03
N MET A 65 -16.36 -19.93 -35.30
CA MET A 65 -14.93 -19.72 -35.07
C MET A 65 -14.43 -18.48 -35.82
N LYS A 66 -14.78 -18.33 -37.09
CA LYS A 66 -14.43 -17.16 -37.90
C LYS A 66 -14.99 -15.85 -37.33
N ASN A 67 -16.22 -15.87 -36.80
CA ASN A 67 -16.83 -14.69 -36.19
C ASN A 67 -16.19 -14.34 -34.84
N LEU A 68 -15.87 -15.35 -34.01
CA LEU A 68 -15.16 -15.19 -32.74
C LEU A 68 -13.75 -14.61 -32.94
N GLU A 69 -13.02 -15.09 -33.94
CA GLU A 69 -11.67 -14.62 -34.29
C GLU A 69 -11.72 -13.18 -34.78
N ARG A 70 -12.66 -12.84 -35.68
CA ARG A 70 -12.88 -11.47 -36.14
C ARG A 70 -13.27 -10.51 -35.02
N ALA A 71 -14.02 -10.99 -34.02
CA ALA A 71 -14.36 -10.22 -32.83
C ALA A 71 -13.18 -10.10 -31.85
N GLY A 72 -12.05 -10.78 -32.09
CA GLY A 72 -10.87 -10.75 -31.25
C GLY A 72 -11.04 -11.49 -29.92
N LEU A 73 -12.00 -12.42 -29.84
CA LEU A 73 -12.30 -13.21 -28.65
C LEU A 73 -11.43 -14.48 -28.55
N ILE A 74 -10.86 -14.89 -29.66
CA ILE A 74 -9.99 -16.07 -29.75
C ILE A 74 -8.78 -15.76 -30.61
N ARG A 75 -7.75 -16.58 -30.47
CA ARG A 75 -6.52 -16.52 -31.25
C ARG A 75 -6.00 -17.92 -31.54
N VAL A 76 -5.14 -18.05 -32.54
CA VAL A 76 -4.37 -19.28 -32.76
C VAL A 76 -3.38 -19.43 -31.61
N ALA A 77 -3.44 -20.56 -30.92
CA ALA A 77 -2.50 -20.94 -29.87
C ALA A 77 -1.23 -21.54 -30.49
N PHE A 78 -1.40 -22.48 -31.42
CA PHE A 78 -0.32 -23.14 -32.17
C PHE A 78 -0.92 -23.86 -33.40
N THR A 79 -0.04 -24.36 -34.29
CA THR A 79 -0.42 -25.22 -35.42
C THR A 79 0.26 -26.58 -35.30
N GLU A 80 -0.40 -27.63 -35.78
CA GLU A 80 0.08 -29.02 -35.69
C GLU A 80 -0.22 -29.76 -36.99
N GLN A 81 0.70 -30.60 -37.47
CA GLN A 81 0.49 -31.47 -38.63
C GLN A 81 -0.34 -32.71 -38.24
N LYS A 82 -1.55 -32.85 -38.80
CA LYS A 82 -2.37 -34.06 -38.65
C LYS A 82 -2.65 -34.71 -39.99
N ARG A 83 -2.14 -35.93 -40.17
CA ARG A 83 -2.31 -36.73 -41.40
C ARG A 83 -1.92 -35.96 -42.67
N GLY A 84 -0.84 -35.18 -42.60
CA GLY A 84 -0.32 -34.35 -43.69
C GLY A 84 -1.04 -33.01 -43.92
N ILE A 85 -2.01 -32.66 -43.06
CA ILE A 85 -2.75 -31.38 -43.13
C ILE A 85 -2.42 -30.55 -41.90
N GLU A 86 -2.09 -29.28 -42.08
CA GLU A 86 -1.87 -28.33 -40.99
C GLU A 86 -3.19 -27.99 -40.29
N ALA A 87 -3.28 -28.29 -39.00
CA ALA A 87 -4.44 -27.98 -38.15
C ALA A 87 -4.09 -26.83 -37.18
N ARG A 88 -4.89 -25.76 -37.21
CA ARG A 88 -4.78 -24.64 -36.27
C ARG A 88 -5.56 -24.94 -35.00
N TYR A 89 -4.90 -24.83 -33.85
CA TYR A 89 -5.53 -24.90 -32.54
C TYR A 89 -5.79 -23.48 -32.03
N TYR A 90 -7.01 -23.24 -31.57
CA TYR A 90 -7.46 -21.94 -31.10
C TYR A 90 -7.59 -21.95 -29.57
N THR A 91 -7.45 -20.79 -28.95
CA THR A 91 -7.75 -20.56 -27.52
C THR A 91 -8.42 -19.19 -27.36
N ILE A 92 -9.01 -18.91 -26.19
CA ILE A 92 -9.53 -17.58 -25.88
C ILE A 92 -8.38 -16.56 -25.80
N ASP A 93 -8.61 -15.33 -26.24
CA ASP A 93 -7.58 -14.29 -26.23
C ASP A 93 -7.25 -13.80 -24.81
N LYS A 94 -8.29 -13.63 -23.98
CA LYS A 94 -8.22 -13.28 -22.56
C LYS A 94 -9.23 -14.10 -21.76
N PRO A 95 -9.00 -14.31 -20.45
CA PRO A 95 -9.92 -15.07 -19.60
C PRO A 95 -11.25 -14.33 -19.33
N ALA A 96 -11.29 -13.02 -19.57
CA ALA A 96 -12.51 -12.23 -19.56
C ALA A 96 -12.58 -11.26 -20.74
N PHE A 97 -13.80 -10.87 -21.09
CA PHE A 97 -14.09 -9.83 -22.08
C PHE A 97 -15.10 -8.85 -21.48
N THR A 98 -14.85 -7.56 -21.62
CA THR A 98 -15.68 -6.50 -21.05
C THR A 98 -16.31 -5.68 -22.16
N ILE A 99 -17.58 -5.34 -22.00
CA ILE A 99 -18.29 -4.39 -22.87
C ILE A 99 -18.54 -3.13 -22.06
N THR A 100 -18.11 -1.98 -22.58
CA THR A 100 -18.30 -0.68 -21.94
C THR A 100 -19.35 0.11 -22.70
N PHE A 101 -20.41 0.56 -22.02
CA PHE A 101 -21.44 1.44 -22.58
C PHE A 101 -21.21 2.92 -22.22
N ARG A 102 -20.23 3.19 -21.37
CA ARG A 102 -19.71 4.50 -20.98
C ARG A 102 -18.21 4.38 -20.81
N GLU A 103 -17.47 5.47 -20.95
CA GLU A 103 -16.06 5.49 -20.57
C GLU A 103 -15.93 5.22 -19.07
N ALA A 104 -14.87 4.51 -18.69
CA ALA A 104 -14.55 4.31 -17.29
C ALA A 104 -14.10 5.65 -16.70
N GLU A 105 -14.75 6.07 -15.62
CA GLU A 105 -14.32 7.24 -14.87
C GLU A 105 -13.04 6.92 -14.10
N GLU A 106 -12.14 7.89 -13.99
CA GLU A 106 -10.96 7.76 -13.16
C GLU A 106 -11.39 7.75 -11.69
N VAL A 107 -11.52 6.54 -11.14
CA VAL A 107 -11.77 6.35 -9.71
C VAL A 107 -10.43 6.41 -8.97
N LEU A 108 -10.43 7.01 -7.78
CA LEU A 108 -9.28 6.95 -6.84
C LEU A 108 -8.77 5.50 -6.77
N ARG A 109 -7.44 5.33 -6.89
CA ARG A 109 -6.73 4.04 -6.86
C ARG A 109 -7.42 3.06 -5.90
N LEU A 110 -7.78 1.88 -6.40
CA LEU A 110 -8.02 0.71 -5.53
C LEU A 110 -6.91 0.67 -4.47
N PRO A 111 -7.18 0.27 -3.21
CA PRO A 111 -6.21 0.25 -2.11
C PRO A 111 -5.16 -0.86 -2.34
N LEU A 112 -4.46 -0.80 -3.46
CA LEU A 112 -3.31 -1.60 -3.80
C LEU A 112 -2.11 -0.80 -3.34
N MET A 113 -1.64 -1.11 -2.14
CA MET A 113 -0.36 -0.62 -1.67
C MET A 113 0.74 -1.20 -2.56
N PRO A 114 1.66 -0.41 -3.12
CA PRO A 114 2.86 -0.94 -3.76
C PRO A 114 3.55 -1.96 -2.84
N ALA A 115 4.07 -3.06 -3.38
CA ALA A 115 4.67 -4.14 -2.58
C ALA A 115 5.77 -3.65 -1.61
N GLU A 116 6.56 -2.65 -2.06
CA GLU A 116 7.57 -1.96 -1.25
C GLU A 116 7.00 -1.23 -0.02
N TYR A 117 5.78 -0.72 -0.11
CA TYR A 117 5.09 -0.08 1.02
C TYR A 117 4.41 -1.14 1.89
N GLU A 118 3.96 -2.26 1.31
CA GLU A 118 3.39 -3.41 2.00
C GLU A 118 4.33 -3.98 3.06
N GLU A 119 5.59 -4.22 2.69
CA GLU A 119 6.60 -4.69 3.63
C GLU A 119 6.88 -3.69 4.77
N PHE A 120 6.89 -2.39 4.46
CA PHE A 120 7.14 -1.36 5.47
C PHE A 120 5.95 -1.15 6.41
N PHE A 121 4.73 -1.04 5.90
CA PHE A 121 3.56 -0.81 6.74
C PHE A 121 3.05 -2.08 7.41
N TYR A 122 3.46 -3.28 6.97
CA TYR A 122 3.30 -4.48 7.78
C TYR A 122 4.20 -4.41 9.04
N PRO A 123 3.69 -4.64 10.26
CA PRO A 123 2.35 -5.15 10.58
C PRO A 123 1.32 -4.08 11.01
N PHE A 124 1.60 -2.78 10.93
CA PHE A 124 0.66 -1.70 11.28
C PHE A 124 -0.60 -1.71 10.42
N ILE A 125 -0.48 -2.19 9.18
CA ILE A 125 -1.58 -2.49 8.28
C ILE A 125 -1.46 -3.96 7.91
N ASP A 126 -2.48 -4.74 8.23
CA ASP A 126 -2.55 -6.16 7.90
C ASP A 126 -3.90 -6.46 7.27
N ASN A 127 -3.89 -7.10 6.10
CA ASN A 127 -5.10 -7.41 5.32
C ASN A 127 -6.04 -6.22 5.13
N ALA A 128 -5.50 -5.05 4.79
CA ALA A 128 -6.24 -3.79 4.67
C ALA A 128 -7.03 -3.40 5.94
N ARG A 129 -6.58 -3.84 7.12
CA ARG A 129 -7.08 -3.41 8.42
C ARG A 129 -5.98 -2.71 9.18
N LEU A 130 -6.38 -1.72 9.98
CA LEU A 130 -5.47 -1.07 10.90
C LEU A 130 -5.16 -2.04 12.05
N ASN A 131 -3.88 -2.35 12.24
CA ASN A 131 -3.38 -3.26 13.27
C ASN A 131 -2.36 -2.55 14.17
N CYS A 132 -2.70 -1.33 14.59
CA CYS A 132 -1.88 -0.53 15.48
C CYS A 132 -2.69 0.48 16.28
N LEU A 133 -2.11 0.95 17.39
CA LEU A 133 -2.58 2.13 18.11
C LEU A 133 -1.75 3.35 17.71
N PHE A 134 -2.42 4.42 17.32
CA PHE A 134 -1.83 5.74 17.22
C PHE A 134 -1.71 6.37 18.61
N VAL A 135 -0.50 6.78 18.98
CA VAL A 135 -0.21 7.36 20.30
C VAL A 135 0.40 8.73 20.10
N VAL A 136 -0.28 9.75 20.60
CA VAL A 136 0.17 11.15 20.55
C VAL A 136 0.32 11.69 21.97
N GLY A 137 1.23 12.63 22.16
CA GLY A 137 1.40 13.30 23.45
C GLY A 137 0.13 14.02 23.90
N SER A 138 -0.17 13.99 25.21
CA SER A 138 -1.30 14.73 25.78
C SER A 138 -1.14 16.25 25.61
N PRO A 139 -2.23 16.99 25.30
CA PRO A 139 -2.24 18.44 25.25
C PRO A 139 -2.21 19.08 26.65
N GLU A 140 -2.26 18.30 27.72
CA GLU A 140 -2.11 18.77 29.10
C GLU A 140 -0.64 18.71 29.54
N HIS A 141 -0.28 19.48 30.57
CA HIS A 141 1.08 19.42 31.12
C HIS A 141 1.32 18.11 31.87
N HIS A 142 2.28 17.31 31.41
CA HIS A 142 2.63 16.03 32.03
C HIS A 142 4.08 15.62 31.74
N GLY A 143 4.52 14.52 32.35
CA GLY A 143 5.85 13.96 32.17
C GLY A 143 6.98 14.76 32.84
N GLU A 144 8.22 14.32 32.63
CA GLU A 144 9.41 14.90 33.28
C GLU A 144 9.64 16.37 32.91
N PHE A 145 9.25 16.77 31.70
CA PHE A 145 9.48 18.13 31.17
C PHE A 145 8.26 19.05 31.29
N MET A 146 7.14 18.58 31.85
CA MET A 146 5.87 19.32 31.95
C MET A 146 5.50 20.04 30.63
N ALA A 147 5.77 19.39 29.50
CA ALA A 147 5.55 19.97 28.18
C ALA A 147 4.15 19.66 27.68
N ARG A 148 3.65 20.51 26.78
CA ARG A 148 2.36 20.36 26.13
C ARG A 148 2.55 19.91 24.68
N SER A 149 1.87 18.82 24.30
CA SER A 149 1.82 18.40 22.90
C SER A 149 0.97 19.35 22.06
N ARG A 150 1.41 19.55 20.81
CA ARG A 150 0.64 20.23 19.75
C ARG A 150 0.46 19.33 18.53
N ASP A 151 0.76 18.03 18.66
CA ASP A 151 0.92 17.11 17.54
C ASP A 151 -0.41 16.48 17.06
N LEU A 152 -1.54 16.77 17.73
CA LEU A 152 -2.87 16.23 17.37
C LEU A 152 -3.28 16.50 15.90
N PRO A 153 -3.11 17.71 15.34
CA PRO A 153 -3.41 17.93 13.91
C PRO A 153 -2.56 17.07 12.97
N LEU A 154 -1.28 16.85 13.30
CA LEU A 154 -0.39 16.00 12.52
C LEU A 154 -0.83 14.53 12.56
N LEU A 155 -1.34 14.08 13.71
CA LEU A 155 -1.94 12.76 13.83
C LEU A 155 -3.16 12.60 12.91
N VAL A 156 -4.03 13.61 12.80
CA VAL A 156 -5.19 13.55 11.91
C VAL A 156 -4.76 13.41 10.44
N GLU A 157 -3.78 14.20 10.00
CA GLU A 157 -3.23 14.10 8.65
C GLU A 157 -2.61 12.73 8.38
N LEU A 158 -1.86 12.19 9.34
CA LEU A 158 -1.28 10.86 9.25
C LEU A 158 -2.34 9.75 9.22
N ALA A 159 -3.38 9.85 10.05
CA ALA A 159 -4.48 8.89 10.08
C ALA A 159 -5.24 8.88 8.74
N MET A 160 -5.45 10.06 8.14
CA MET A 160 -6.02 10.19 6.80
C MET A 160 -5.10 9.59 5.72
N PHE A 161 -3.79 9.68 5.87
CA PHE A 161 -2.84 8.99 5.00
C PHE A 161 -2.97 7.45 5.14
N PHE A 162 -3.03 6.92 6.36
CA PHE A 162 -3.27 5.49 6.61
C PHE A 162 -4.63 5.02 6.06
N ALA A 163 -5.66 5.87 6.13
CA ALA A 163 -7.01 5.60 5.62
C ALA A 163 -7.04 5.22 4.13
N ARG A 164 -6.03 5.61 3.36
CA ARG A 164 -5.88 5.25 1.94
C ARG A 164 -5.63 3.75 1.72
N PHE A 165 -5.18 3.04 2.75
CA PHE A 165 -4.74 1.64 2.67
C PHE A 165 -5.59 0.68 3.52
N VAL A 166 -6.56 1.19 4.29
CA VAL A 166 -7.44 0.38 5.13
C VAL A 166 -8.90 0.46 4.66
N GLY A 167 -9.62 -0.65 4.75
CA GLY A 167 -11.02 -0.74 4.35
C GLY A 167 -12.01 -0.29 5.45
N GLU A 168 -11.65 -0.51 6.71
CA GLU A 168 -12.48 -0.17 7.87
C GLU A 168 -11.62 0.38 9.02
N PHE A 169 -12.20 1.29 9.81
CA PHE A 169 -11.60 1.81 11.04
C PHE A 169 -12.41 1.38 12.25
N GLU A 170 -11.72 0.86 13.25
CA GLU A 170 -12.30 0.61 14.57
C GLU A 170 -12.17 1.84 15.46
N HIS A 171 -13.20 2.10 16.26
CA HIS A 171 -13.16 3.15 17.27
C HIS A 171 -12.12 2.81 18.35
N GLY A 172 -11.41 3.82 18.87
CA GLY A 172 -10.40 3.63 19.93
C GLY A 172 -8.99 3.32 19.45
N CYS A 173 -8.71 3.41 18.14
CA CYS A 173 -7.37 3.25 17.58
C CYS A 173 -6.41 4.42 17.84
N VAL A 174 -6.91 5.54 18.40
CA VAL A 174 -6.14 6.72 18.80
C VAL A 174 -6.18 6.84 20.31
N LYS A 175 -5.02 7.05 20.93
CA LYS A 175 -4.88 7.30 22.37
C LYS A 175 -3.88 8.41 22.67
N LEU A 176 -4.11 9.11 23.77
CA LEU A 176 -3.06 9.90 24.38
C LEU A 176 -2.02 9.00 25.04
N ASP A 177 -0.78 9.46 25.10
CA ASP A 177 0.30 8.75 25.77
C ASP A 177 0.01 8.50 27.27
N THR A 178 -0.77 9.38 27.90
CA THR A 178 -1.26 9.26 29.28
C THR A 178 -2.38 8.23 29.47
N GLU A 179 -3.10 7.86 28.40
CA GLU A 179 -4.21 6.89 28.45
C GLU A 179 -3.74 5.46 28.21
N LEU A 180 -2.53 5.29 27.69
CA LEU A 180 -2.01 3.99 27.28
C LEU A 180 -1.59 3.13 28.47
N LYS A 181 -2.23 1.98 28.63
CA LYS A 181 -1.96 1.09 29.76
C LYS A 181 -0.74 0.20 29.51
N PRO A 182 0.01 -0.22 30.56
CA PRO A 182 1.21 -1.04 30.38
C PRO A 182 1.01 -2.37 29.64
N HIS A 183 -0.17 -2.98 29.72
CA HIS A 183 -0.46 -4.21 28.97
C HIS A 183 -0.66 -3.95 27.47
N GLU A 184 -1.24 -2.81 27.11
CA GLU A 184 -1.49 -2.42 25.72
C GLU A 184 -0.17 -2.19 24.96
N LEU A 185 0.88 -1.73 25.66
CA LEU A 185 2.23 -1.62 25.11
C LEU A 185 2.80 -2.95 24.60
N LYS A 186 2.31 -4.08 25.12
CA LYS A 186 2.76 -5.43 24.75
C LYS A 186 1.82 -6.15 23.78
N GLN A 187 0.64 -5.59 23.53
CA GLN A 187 -0.44 -6.24 22.77
C GLN A 187 -0.70 -5.59 21.42
N HIS A 188 -0.06 -4.45 21.14
CA HIS A 188 -0.33 -3.68 19.94
C HIS A 188 0.95 -3.18 19.28
N ASN A 189 0.92 -3.09 17.95
CA ASN A 189 1.85 -2.25 17.22
C ASN A 189 1.54 -0.78 17.52
N LEU A 190 2.55 0.07 17.59
CA LEU A 190 2.37 1.47 17.97
C LEU A 190 2.86 2.39 16.87
N VAL A 191 2.02 3.35 16.48
CA VAL A 191 2.43 4.52 15.69
C VAL A 191 2.56 5.70 16.65
N LEU A 192 3.78 6.05 17.00
CA LEU A 192 4.09 7.10 17.97
C LEU A 192 4.36 8.42 17.25
N ILE A 193 3.68 9.48 17.69
CA ILE A 193 3.86 10.83 17.15
C ILE A 193 4.29 11.79 18.26
N GLY A 194 5.27 12.63 17.94
CA GLY A 194 5.80 13.66 18.83
C GLY A 194 7.10 13.25 19.51
N GLY A 195 7.89 14.26 19.88
CA GLY A 195 9.19 14.05 20.52
C GLY A 195 9.08 13.53 21.97
N PRO A 196 10.19 13.01 22.52
CA PRO A 196 10.22 12.48 23.90
C PRO A 196 9.98 13.53 24.99
N ALA A 197 9.99 14.81 24.66
CA ALA A 197 9.62 15.87 25.60
C ALA A 197 8.10 15.93 25.84
N VAL A 198 7.28 15.58 24.83
CA VAL A 198 5.82 15.73 24.85
C VAL A 198 5.08 14.39 24.77
N ASN A 199 5.78 13.29 24.50
CA ASN A 199 5.23 11.94 24.45
C ASN A 199 6.08 11.02 25.34
N SER A 200 5.50 10.63 26.48
CA SER A 200 6.16 9.80 27.50
C SER A 200 6.50 8.39 27.03
N ILE A 201 5.76 7.85 26.06
CA ILE A 201 6.08 6.55 25.45
C ILE A 201 7.33 6.67 24.58
N VAL A 202 7.45 7.76 23.82
CA VAL A 202 8.67 8.06 23.04
C VAL A 202 9.88 8.20 23.95
N ALA A 203 9.74 8.87 25.11
CA ALA A 203 10.81 8.94 26.12
C ALA A 203 11.27 7.56 26.61
N LYS A 204 10.32 6.64 26.88
CA LYS A 204 10.63 5.26 27.32
C LYS A 204 11.39 4.45 26.27
N VAL A 205 11.04 4.60 24.99
CA VAL A 205 11.66 3.82 23.90
C VAL A 205 12.93 4.47 23.34
N ASN A 206 13.19 5.74 23.64
CA ASN A 206 14.28 6.54 23.07
C ASN A 206 15.67 5.87 23.17
N ARG A 207 15.96 5.16 24.27
CA ARG A 207 17.24 4.45 24.47
C ARG A 207 17.47 3.28 23.50
N TYR A 208 16.39 2.72 22.94
CA TYR A 208 16.45 1.59 22.01
C TYR A 208 16.53 2.03 20.55
N LEU A 209 16.18 3.29 20.25
CA LEU A 209 16.08 3.79 18.88
C LEU A 209 17.43 3.78 18.14
N PRO A 210 17.47 3.36 16.84
CA PRO A 210 18.64 3.51 15.96
C PRO A 210 19.05 4.97 15.79
N VAL A 211 18.06 5.85 15.71
CA VAL A 211 18.23 7.30 15.69
C VAL A 211 17.51 7.86 16.92
N LYS A 212 18.27 8.42 17.86
CA LYS A 212 17.78 8.77 19.21
C LYS A 212 17.97 10.24 19.53
N PHE A 213 17.13 10.74 20.44
CA PHE A 213 17.25 12.08 20.99
C PHE A 213 18.22 12.08 22.17
N LEU A 214 19.22 12.96 22.15
CA LEU A 214 20.17 13.14 23.24
C LEU A 214 19.77 14.32 24.12
N SER A 215 19.66 14.08 25.42
CA SER A 215 19.41 15.11 26.42
C SER A 215 20.71 15.69 26.97
N ARG A 216 20.72 16.99 27.25
CA ARG A 216 21.77 17.71 27.97
C ARG A 216 21.12 18.81 28.80
N GLN A 217 21.45 18.87 30.09
CA GLN A 217 20.85 19.83 31.04
C GLN A 217 19.31 19.78 31.05
N ASN A 218 18.73 18.58 31.11
CA ASN A 218 17.27 18.38 31.11
C ASN A 218 16.54 18.92 29.86
N PHE A 219 17.22 18.99 28.72
CA PHE A 219 16.57 19.24 27.43
C PHE A 219 17.14 18.33 26.37
N TYR A 220 16.28 17.73 25.55
CA TYR A 220 16.71 17.14 24.29
C TYR A 220 17.33 18.26 23.44
N ARG A 221 18.53 18.08 22.92
CA ARG A 221 19.23 19.09 22.11
C ARG A 221 19.66 18.59 20.74
N TYR A 222 19.92 17.29 20.64
CA TYR A 222 20.49 16.69 19.44
C TYR A 222 19.75 15.42 19.06
N VAL A 223 19.77 15.12 17.78
CA VAL A 223 19.42 13.79 17.25
C VAL A 223 20.72 13.11 16.86
N PHE A 224 20.93 11.89 17.34
CA PHE A 224 22.11 11.09 17.03
C PHE A 224 21.70 9.83 16.28
N SER A 225 22.28 9.63 15.10
CA SER A 225 22.08 8.44 14.28
C SER A 225 23.19 7.43 14.54
N ARG A 226 22.86 6.24 15.05
CA ARG A 226 23.82 5.13 15.15
C ARG A 226 24.27 4.64 13.77
N PRO A 227 23.38 4.45 12.76
CA PRO A 227 23.80 4.00 11.43
C PRO A 227 24.86 4.89 10.76
N SER A 228 24.70 6.22 10.82
CA SER A 228 25.62 7.14 10.15
C SER A 228 26.68 7.76 11.06
N HIS A 229 26.60 7.53 12.37
CA HIS A 229 27.40 8.20 13.40
C HIS A 229 27.33 9.74 13.38
N LYS A 230 26.28 10.31 12.77
CA LYS A 230 26.10 11.76 12.67
C LYS A 230 25.28 12.32 13.84
N LEU A 231 25.65 13.55 14.21
CA LEU A 231 24.92 14.36 15.18
C LEU A 231 24.20 15.49 14.43
N TYR A 232 22.88 15.51 14.52
CA TYR A 232 22.03 16.52 13.91
C TYR A 232 21.60 17.55 14.95
N LYS A 233 21.77 18.82 14.58
CA LYS A 233 21.35 20.01 15.34
C LYS A 233 20.24 20.70 14.54
N GLY A 234 19.29 21.31 15.24
CA GLY A 234 18.16 22.00 14.61
C GLY A 234 16.82 21.63 15.24
N GLU A 235 15.85 22.54 15.20
CA GLU A 235 14.47 22.31 15.64
C GLU A 235 13.62 21.71 14.52
N ASP A 236 14.04 21.98 13.29
CA ASP A 236 13.61 21.50 11.97
C ASP A 236 13.95 20.03 11.68
N ILE A 237 14.67 19.36 12.57
CA ILE A 237 15.08 17.97 12.40
C ILE A 237 14.00 17.02 12.92
N GLY A 238 13.53 16.16 12.01
CA GLY A 238 12.61 15.06 12.27
C GLY A 238 13.27 13.70 12.06
N ILE A 239 12.68 12.66 12.65
CA ILE A 239 13.08 11.27 12.45
C ILE A 239 11.87 10.42 12.08
N ILE A 240 12.10 9.44 11.21
CA ILE A 240 11.14 8.38 10.85
C ILE A 240 11.82 7.07 11.19
N VAL A 241 11.26 6.29 12.12
CA VAL A 241 11.88 5.04 12.57
C VAL A 241 10.84 3.94 12.66
N LYS A 242 11.08 2.83 11.96
CA LYS A 242 10.37 1.55 12.19
C LYS A 242 11.32 0.58 12.88
N MET A 243 10.90 0.03 14.02
CA MET A 243 11.68 -0.97 14.77
C MET A 243 10.78 -1.98 15.47
N ARG A 244 11.35 -3.11 15.91
CA ARG A 244 10.67 -4.01 16.85
C ARG A 244 10.44 -3.30 18.18
N SER A 245 9.28 -3.55 18.80
CA SER A 245 8.93 -2.98 20.08
C SER A 245 9.86 -3.53 21.17
N PRO A 246 10.43 -2.67 22.04
CA PRO A 246 11.19 -3.14 23.20
C PRO A 246 10.27 -3.68 24.32
N PHE A 247 8.96 -3.52 24.21
CA PHE A 247 7.99 -4.02 25.18
C PHE A 247 7.58 -5.46 24.89
N ASP A 248 7.57 -5.85 23.61
CA ASP A 248 7.26 -7.18 23.12
C ASP A 248 7.85 -7.39 21.70
N PRO A 249 8.61 -8.48 21.44
CA PRO A 249 9.32 -8.66 20.18
C PRO A 249 8.43 -9.00 18.97
N GLU A 250 7.17 -9.43 19.18
CA GLU A 250 6.21 -9.73 18.11
C GLU A 250 5.58 -8.45 17.52
N HIS A 251 5.65 -7.34 18.26
CA HIS A 251 5.08 -6.06 17.85
C HIS A 251 6.12 -5.07 17.35
N PHE A 252 5.67 -4.06 16.62
CA PHE A 252 6.50 -3.03 16.00
C PHE A 252 6.10 -1.63 16.45
N ILE A 253 7.06 -0.71 16.35
CA ILE A 253 6.90 0.72 16.59
C ILE A 253 7.28 1.46 15.32
N LEU A 254 6.39 2.34 14.85
CA LEU A 254 6.66 3.38 13.87
C LEU A 254 6.66 4.72 14.61
N LEU A 255 7.79 5.43 14.59
CA LEU A 255 7.98 6.70 15.25
C LEU A 255 8.14 7.82 14.22
N LEU A 256 7.33 8.86 14.36
CA LEU A 256 7.43 10.13 13.62
C LEU A 256 7.59 11.25 14.64
N ALA A 257 8.81 11.76 14.78
CA ALA A 257 9.12 12.67 15.86
C ALA A 257 10.19 13.68 15.49
N GLY A 258 10.01 14.91 15.96
CA GLY A 258 11.08 15.90 16.06
C GLY A 258 11.33 16.26 17.51
N ARG A 259 12.42 16.99 17.75
CA ARG A 259 12.65 17.60 19.07
C ARG A 259 11.63 18.69 19.38
N ARG A 260 11.15 19.37 18.33
CA ARG A 260 10.08 20.37 18.37
C ARG A 260 9.01 20.00 17.36
N PHE A 261 7.88 20.68 17.45
CA PHE A 261 6.73 20.52 16.55
C PHE A 261 7.13 20.55 15.07
N ILE A 262 7.96 21.51 14.66
CA ILE A 262 8.38 21.67 13.26
C ILE A 262 9.16 20.45 12.73
N GLY A 263 9.99 19.81 13.57
CA GLY A 263 10.66 18.56 13.23
C GLY A 263 9.70 17.36 13.17
N THR A 264 8.70 17.31 14.06
CA THR A 264 7.63 16.28 13.98
C THR A 264 6.86 16.44 12.68
N GLN A 265 6.47 17.67 12.33
CA GLN A 265 5.81 18.00 11.09
C GLN A 265 6.65 17.60 9.87
N ALA A 266 7.96 17.85 9.89
CA ALA A 266 8.86 17.41 8.82
C ALA A 266 8.85 15.88 8.65
N SER A 267 8.87 15.12 9.75
CA SER A 267 8.83 13.64 9.68
C SER A 267 7.50 13.10 9.11
N VAL A 268 6.37 13.66 9.54
CA VAL A 268 5.04 13.28 9.04
C VAL A 268 4.90 13.63 7.57
N LEU A 269 5.29 14.85 7.19
CA LEU A 269 5.22 15.33 5.82
C LEU A 269 6.12 14.51 4.87
N ALA A 270 7.33 14.14 5.30
CA ALA A 270 8.21 13.26 4.53
C ALA A 270 7.56 11.89 4.26
N LEU A 271 6.95 11.26 5.26
CA LEU A 271 6.27 9.97 5.07
C LEU A 271 5.10 10.09 4.07
N MET A 272 4.33 11.18 4.16
CA MET A 272 3.14 11.37 3.34
C MET A 272 3.43 11.77 1.89
N LYS A 273 4.39 12.69 1.67
CA LYS A 273 4.74 13.22 0.34
C LYS A 273 5.82 12.41 -0.37
N ASN A 274 6.72 11.77 0.39
CA ASN A 274 7.88 11.06 -0.13
C ASN A 274 7.92 9.62 0.41
N THR A 275 6.79 8.91 0.35
CA THR A 275 6.61 7.59 0.97
C THR A 275 7.70 6.60 0.59
N ALA A 276 8.05 6.46 -0.69
CA ALA A 276 9.11 5.53 -1.13
C ALA A 276 10.47 5.76 -0.46
N GLU A 277 10.88 7.03 -0.31
CA GLU A 277 12.15 7.37 0.32
C GLU A 277 12.08 7.22 1.85
N ALA A 278 10.93 7.54 2.44
CA ALA A 278 10.67 7.38 3.87
C ALA A 278 10.61 5.92 4.32
N THR A 279 10.11 5.01 3.46
CA THR A 279 10.01 3.58 3.77
C THR A 279 11.26 2.79 3.40
N ALA A 280 12.11 3.33 2.53
CA ALA A 280 13.37 2.71 2.16
C ALA A 280 14.29 2.47 3.39
N PRO A 281 15.14 1.42 3.37
CA PRO A 281 16.16 1.22 4.39
C PRO A 281 17.10 2.42 4.55
N ASN A 282 17.74 2.53 5.72
CA ASN A 282 18.76 3.55 5.97
C ASN A 282 19.95 3.37 5.00
N LEU A 283 20.46 4.48 4.45
CA LEU A 283 21.55 4.45 3.46
C LEU A 283 22.85 3.82 3.98
N LYS A 284 23.07 3.83 5.29
CA LYS A 284 24.28 3.27 5.95
C LYS A 284 24.03 1.92 6.61
N ASP A 285 22.78 1.52 6.79
CA ASP A 285 22.40 0.23 7.35
C ASP A 285 21.11 -0.30 6.68
N GLY A 286 21.27 -1.18 5.70
CA GLY A 286 20.18 -1.76 4.93
C GLY A 286 19.20 -2.65 5.74
N LYS A 287 19.50 -2.95 7.02
CA LYS A 287 18.60 -3.69 7.91
C LYS A 287 17.77 -2.79 8.82
N THR A 288 18.09 -1.49 8.87
CA THR A 288 17.45 -0.53 9.74
C THR A 288 16.54 0.39 8.93
N HIS A 289 15.28 0.48 9.32
CA HIS A 289 14.36 1.49 8.82
C HIS A 289 14.40 2.71 9.73
N ALA A 290 15.37 3.60 9.46
CA ALA A 290 15.49 4.86 10.17
C ALA A 290 15.96 5.96 9.21
N LYS A 291 15.26 7.09 9.21
CA LYS A 291 15.56 8.27 8.38
C LYS A 291 15.65 9.50 9.26
N VAL A 292 16.54 10.42 8.89
CA VAL A 292 16.58 11.77 9.46
C VAL A 292 16.20 12.73 8.37
N VAL A 293 15.27 13.62 8.67
CA VAL A 293 14.76 14.61 7.73
C VAL A 293 14.91 16.02 8.28
N ARG A 294 15.00 16.99 7.38
CA ARG A 294 14.94 18.43 7.69
C ARG A 294 13.73 19.05 7.03
N GLY A 295 12.89 19.70 7.82
CA GLY A 295 11.83 20.57 7.32
C GLY A 295 12.35 21.95 6.97
N ILE A 296 11.82 22.54 5.89
CA ILE A 296 11.99 23.95 5.56
C ILE A 296 10.62 24.59 5.49
N ASP A 297 10.43 25.61 6.33
CA ASP A 297 9.36 26.59 6.27
C ASP A 297 9.87 27.73 5.38
N ALA A 298 9.39 27.78 4.13
CA ALA A 298 9.94 28.68 3.13
C ALA A 298 9.29 30.08 3.17
N ASP A 299 8.04 30.16 3.64
CA ASP A 299 7.26 31.38 3.73
C ASP A 299 7.17 31.97 5.15
N GLY A 300 7.64 31.22 6.16
CA GLY A 300 7.77 31.66 7.55
C GLY A 300 6.47 31.57 8.35
N ASP A 301 5.46 30.81 7.87
CA ASP A 301 4.16 30.70 8.55
C ASP A 301 4.15 29.71 9.73
N GLY A 302 5.29 29.08 10.00
CA GLY A 302 5.46 28.06 11.04
C GLY A 302 5.09 26.64 10.59
N ARG A 303 4.81 26.43 9.30
CA ARG A 303 4.52 25.14 8.69
C ARG A 303 5.67 24.72 7.77
N VAL A 304 5.90 23.42 7.70
CA VAL A 304 6.91 22.86 6.81
C VAL A 304 6.32 22.72 5.41
N ASP A 305 6.93 23.37 4.42
CA ASP A 305 6.53 23.27 3.01
C ASP A 305 7.29 22.16 2.28
N ARG A 306 8.57 22.02 2.63
CA ARG A 306 9.55 21.16 1.97
C ARG A 306 10.28 20.32 2.98
N VAL A 307 10.62 19.09 2.58
CA VAL A 307 11.39 18.17 3.40
C VAL A 307 12.57 17.63 2.61
N TYR A 308 13.72 17.54 3.28
CA TYR A 308 14.94 16.94 2.75
C TYR A 308 15.36 15.76 3.60
N PHE A 309 15.65 14.62 2.97
CA PHE A 309 16.27 13.48 3.64
C PHE A 309 17.76 13.72 3.82
N LEU A 310 18.23 13.55 5.04
CA LEU A 310 19.65 13.70 5.41
C LEU A 310 20.36 12.35 5.54
N GLU A 311 19.59 11.26 5.65
CA GLU A 311 19.98 9.84 5.59
C GLU A 311 18.77 8.93 5.35
#